data_AF-A0A9D9W2N5-F1
#
_entry.id   AF-A0A9D9W2N5-F1
#
_cell.length_a   1.000
_cell.length_b   1.000
_cell.length_c   1.000
_cell.angle_alpha   90.00
_cell.angle_beta   90.00
_cell.angle_gamma   90.00
#
_symmetry.space_group_name_H-M   'P 1'
#
loop_
_entity.id
_entity.type
_entity.pdbx_description
1 polymer ?
#
loop_
_entity_poly.entity_id
_entity_poly.type
_entity_poly.pdbx_seq_one_letter_code
_entity_poly.pdbx_strand_id
1 'polypeptide(L)'
;MALLLHYCANAQQNVAFDIIKASSQTIEKFTEWAKKKNFYPAPAEVNGEMNFTYKPGKKSIDKLPREITLFTGEKNLCFSYKTFAEKEFADMLGKLGKEGFKGNTQKKITGNENIFLQKNNFSIYITSKLIDSAKQYSFLLRKYALPGSNDIQFAEDLMKFNSHEMLSYYFGEKNVQKDFYYFQDNEISKCSVLFPHTARQAIFIWGDEENNCQLQKLFIGGDLKSGNTTQDKTIGQNLWRSKSGLQAGMSIYQLRLLNEADFNFGGGKSAYTGLVFGNGEGKINFEKENIILGCINCYDDVFGNANIINCDDAIKEQRIMFIQTIILEPFDETELGLTQRAF
;
A
#
# COMPACT_ATOMS: atom_id res chain seq x y z
N MET A 1 10.96 -42.08 -46.76
CA MET A 1 10.27 -40.89 -47.29
C MET A 1 9.29 -40.42 -46.21
N ALA A 2 9.79 -39.70 -45.21
CA ALA A 2 9.04 -39.24 -44.04
C ALA A 2 8.86 -37.72 -44.16
N LEU A 3 7.61 -37.29 -44.30
CA LEU A 3 7.24 -35.89 -44.48
C LEU A 3 7.36 -35.14 -43.15
N LEU A 4 8.19 -34.11 -43.18
CA LEU A 4 8.38 -33.09 -42.16
C LEU A 4 7.05 -32.45 -41.75
N LEU A 5 6.55 -32.82 -40.57
CA LEU A 5 5.63 -32.00 -39.78
C LEU A 5 6.41 -30.77 -39.30
N HIS A 6 6.34 -29.70 -40.09
CA HIS A 6 6.77 -28.37 -39.67
C HIS A 6 5.97 -27.96 -38.44
N TYR A 7 6.67 -27.89 -37.32
CA TYR A 7 6.32 -27.11 -36.14
C TYR A 7 6.07 -25.66 -36.56
N CYS A 8 4.84 -25.31 -36.90
CA CYS A 8 4.37 -23.93 -36.77
C CYS A 8 4.09 -23.68 -35.29
N ALA A 9 5.16 -23.49 -34.52
CA ALA A 9 5.09 -22.77 -33.27
C ALA A 9 4.69 -21.33 -33.59
N ASN A 10 3.39 -21.08 -33.78
CA ASN A 10 2.86 -19.73 -33.68
C ASN A 10 3.24 -19.25 -32.30
N ALA A 11 4.19 -18.32 -32.23
CA ALA A 11 4.55 -17.62 -31.01
C ALA A 11 3.27 -17.01 -30.43
N GLN A 12 2.65 -17.70 -29.46
CA GLN A 12 1.51 -17.17 -28.72
C GLN A 12 2.00 -15.89 -28.06
N GLN A 13 1.51 -14.76 -28.58
CA GLN A 13 1.82 -13.44 -28.07
C GLN A 13 1.31 -13.39 -26.64
N ASN A 14 2.21 -13.18 -25.69
CA ASN A 14 1.85 -13.07 -24.29
C ASN A 14 1.42 -11.63 -24.03
N VAL A 15 0.15 -11.36 -24.34
CA VAL A 15 -0.40 -10.00 -24.44
C VAL A 15 -0.33 -9.29 -23.09
N ALA A 16 -0.66 -9.92 -21.96
CA ALA A 16 -0.60 -9.23 -20.67
C ALA A 16 0.82 -8.83 -20.23
N PHE A 17 1.84 -9.63 -20.56
CA PHE A 17 3.21 -9.24 -20.27
C PHE A 17 3.67 -8.07 -21.14
N ASP A 18 3.28 -8.08 -22.42
CA ASP A 18 3.50 -6.95 -23.30
C ASP A 18 2.74 -5.69 -22.82
N ILE A 19 1.56 -5.84 -22.20
CA ILE A 19 0.82 -4.75 -21.54
C ILE A 19 1.63 -4.14 -20.40
N ILE A 20 2.35 -4.92 -19.58
CA ILE A 20 3.23 -4.36 -18.54
C ILE A 20 4.27 -3.43 -19.14
N LYS A 21 4.90 -3.81 -20.26
CA LYS A 21 5.87 -2.94 -20.96
C LYS A 21 5.21 -1.74 -21.61
N ALA A 22 4.05 -1.94 -22.24
CA ALA A 22 3.30 -0.89 -22.92
C ALA A 22 2.69 0.11 -21.92
N SER A 23 2.39 -0.31 -20.69
CA SER A 23 1.87 0.52 -19.58
C SER A 23 2.83 1.62 -19.14
N SER A 24 4.09 1.56 -19.56
CA SER A 24 5.09 2.58 -19.27
C SER A 24 5.26 3.59 -20.40
N GLN A 25 4.42 3.51 -21.43
CA GLN A 25 4.45 4.39 -22.60
C GLN A 25 3.27 5.38 -22.57
N THR A 26 3.29 6.37 -23.48
CA THR A 26 2.15 7.29 -23.67
C THR A 26 0.93 6.55 -24.23
N ILE A 27 -0.27 7.13 -24.09
CA ILE A 27 -1.52 6.54 -24.59
C ILE A 27 -1.46 6.31 -26.10
N GLU A 28 -0.81 7.20 -26.86
CA GLU A 28 -0.64 7.05 -28.31
C GLU A 28 0.23 5.83 -28.63
N LYS A 29 1.38 5.70 -27.95
CA LYS A 29 2.29 4.57 -28.14
C LYS A 29 1.65 3.24 -27.72
N PHE A 30 0.87 3.25 -26.64
CA PHE A 30 0.07 2.12 -26.22
C PHE A 30 -0.96 1.73 -27.29
N THR A 31 -1.67 2.71 -27.84
CA THR A 31 -2.67 2.50 -28.90
C THR A 31 -2.05 1.94 -30.19
N GLU A 32 -0.88 2.43 -30.58
CA GLU A 32 -0.13 1.88 -31.72
C GLU A 32 0.31 0.43 -31.47
N TRP A 33 0.81 0.15 -30.27
CA TRP A 33 1.16 -1.21 -29.85
C TRP A 33 -0.07 -2.14 -29.91
N ALA A 34 -1.21 -1.69 -29.37
CA ALA A 34 -2.45 -2.45 -29.36
C ALA A 34 -2.91 -2.80 -30.79
N LYS A 35 -2.89 -1.82 -31.70
CA LYS A 35 -3.22 -2.04 -33.13
C LYS A 35 -2.30 -3.06 -33.78
N LYS A 36 -0.99 -3.01 -33.53
CA LYS A 36 -0.01 -4.01 -34.02
C LYS A 36 -0.29 -5.42 -33.49
N LYS A 37 -0.99 -5.54 -32.37
CA LYS A 37 -1.45 -6.79 -31.75
C LYS A 37 -2.89 -7.17 -32.11
N ASN A 38 -3.48 -6.50 -33.10
CA ASN A 38 -4.87 -6.67 -33.54
C ASN A 38 -5.94 -6.30 -32.50
N PHE A 39 -5.60 -5.44 -31.54
CA PHE A 39 -6.54 -4.80 -30.64
C PHE A 39 -6.93 -3.44 -31.20
N TYR A 40 -8.22 -3.20 -31.38
CA TYR A 40 -8.73 -1.97 -31.98
C TYR A 40 -9.61 -1.24 -30.97
N PRO A 41 -9.43 0.09 -30.81
CA PRO A 41 -10.20 0.87 -29.85
C PRO A 41 -11.67 0.91 -30.24
N ALA A 42 -12.54 0.95 -29.23
CA ALA A 42 -13.96 1.25 -29.40
C ALA A 42 -14.14 2.72 -29.88
N PRO A 43 -15.26 3.07 -30.53
CA PRO A 43 -15.46 4.38 -31.14
C PRO A 43 -15.54 5.55 -30.15
N ALA A 44 -15.76 5.29 -28.86
CA ALA A 44 -15.91 6.32 -27.84
C ALA A 44 -15.22 5.90 -26.52
N GLU A 45 -14.58 6.87 -25.88
CA GLU A 45 -14.21 6.80 -24.48
C GLU A 45 -15.48 6.96 -23.63
N VAL A 46 -15.69 6.07 -22.67
CA VAL A 46 -16.85 6.13 -21.78
C VAL A 46 -16.30 6.23 -20.36
N ASN A 47 -16.63 7.31 -19.65
CA ASN A 47 -16.26 7.52 -18.25
C ASN A 47 -14.75 7.46 -17.93
N GLY A 48 -13.86 7.89 -18.84
CA GLY A 48 -12.40 7.81 -18.62
C GLY A 48 -11.78 6.46 -18.96
N GLU A 49 -12.53 5.60 -19.65
CA GLU A 49 -12.13 4.25 -20.03
C GLU A 49 -11.97 4.10 -21.53
N MET A 50 -10.83 3.55 -21.95
CA MET A 50 -10.54 3.24 -23.34
C MET A 50 -10.54 1.72 -23.54
N ASN A 51 -11.57 1.23 -24.22
CA ASN A 51 -11.76 -0.20 -24.49
C ASN A 51 -11.16 -0.61 -25.84
N PHE A 52 -10.48 -1.74 -25.88
CA PHE A 52 -9.90 -2.32 -27.08
C PHE A 52 -10.37 -3.76 -27.25
N THR A 53 -10.96 -4.07 -28.40
CA THR A 53 -11.42 -5.42 -28.72
C THR A 53 -10.45 -6.09 -29.70
N TYR A 54 -10.12 -7.35 -29.42
CA TYR A 54 -9.31 -8.16 -30.32
C TYR A 54 -10.10 -8.55 -31.58
N LYS A 55 -9.52 -8.27 -32.75
CA LYS A 55 -10.09 -8.64 -34.06
C LYS A 55 -9.13 -9.63 -34.75
N PRO A 56 -9.37 -10.94 -34.63
CA PRO A 56 -8.48 -11.94 -35.24
C PRO A 56 -8.44 -11.76 -36.76
N GLY A 57 -7.25 -11.94 -37.35
CA GLY A 57 -7.09 -11.92 -38.81
C GLY A 57 -7.91 -13.03 -39.48
N LYS A 58 -8.30 -12.84 -40.75
CA LYS A 58 -9.15 -13.80 -41.50
C LYS A 58 -8.60 -15.24 -41.53
N LYS A 59 -7.27 -15.41 -41.45
CA LYS A 59 -6.58 -16.71 -41.45
C LYS A 59 -6.21 -17.23 -40.06
N SER A 60 -6.60 -16.53 -38.99
CA SER A 60 -6.28 -16.94 -37.61
C SER A 60 -7.09 -18.16 -37.20
N ILE A 61 -6.39 -19.17 -36.67
CA ILE A 61 -7.01 -20.36 -36.07
C ILE A 61 -7.57 -20.01 -34.68
N ASP A 62 -6.90 -19.10 -33.97
CA ASP A 62 -7.36 -18.57 -32.70
C ASP A 62 -8.38 -17.44 -32.95
N LYS A 63 -9.63 -17.69 -32.56
CA LYS A 63 -10.74 -16.74 -32.61
C LYS A 63 -11.28 -16.40 -31.22
N LEU A 64 -10.58 -16.77 -30.15
CA LEU A 64 -11.05 -16.52 -28.80
C LEU A 64 -11.13 -15.01 -28.54
N PRO A 65 -12.24 -14.53 -27.95
CA PRO A 65 -12.41 -13.12 -27.67
C PRO A 65 -11.42 -12.66 -26.59
N ARG A 66 -10.88 -11.46 -26.79
CA ARG A 66 -9.97 -10.79 -25.87
C ARG A 66 -10.31 -9.31 -25.83
N GLU A 67 -10.14 -8.73 -24.65
CA GLU A 67 -10.43 -7.33 -24.40
C GLU A 67 -9.33 -6.71 -23.56
N ILE A 68 -8.97 -5.47 -23.87
CA ILE A 68 -8.14 -4.63 -23.01
C ILE A 68 -8.94 -3.38 -22.66
N THR A 69 -9.08 -3.09 -21.37
CA THR A 69 -9.61 -1.82 -20.89
C THR A 69 -8.49 -1.04 -20.23
N LEU A 70 -8.26 0.18 -20.70
CA LEU A 70 -7.36 1.14 -20.07
C LEU A 70 -8.19 2.15 -19.26
N PHE A 71 -7.88 2.29 -17.98
CA PHE A 71 -8.46 3.31 -17.11
C PHE A 71 -7.39 4.38 -16.83
N THR A 72 -7.68 5.62 -17.19
CA THR A 72 -6.83 6.77 -16.89
C THR A 72 -7.45 7.54 -15.72
N GLY A 73 -7.05 7.20 -14.49
CA GLY A 73 -7.36 8.02 -13.32
C GLY A 73 -6.31 9.11 -13.11
N GLU A 74 -6.62 10.13 -12.31
CA GLU A 74 -5.73 11.28 -12.07
C GLU A 74 -4.31 10.92 -11.59
N LYS A 75 -4.11 9.74 -10.98
CA LYS A 75 -2.83 9.35 -10.37
C LYS A 75 -2.35 7.92 -10.69
N ASN A 76 -3.21 7.07 -11.26
CA ASN A 76 -2.89 5.65 -11.48
C ASN A 76 -3.30 5.22 -12.89
N LEU A 77 -2.41 4.47 -13.53
CA LEU A 77 -2.69 3.84 -14.81
C LEU A 77 -3.08 2.38 -14.55
N CYS A 78 -4.28 2.00 -14.98
CA CYS A 78 -4.82 0.67 -14.76
C CYS A 78 -5.16 0.01 -16.10
N PHE A 79 -4.83 -1.26 -16.24
CA PHE A 79 -5.17 -2.07 -17.40
C PHE A 79 -5.89 -3.32 -16.95
N SER A 80 -7.06 -3.58 -17.53
CA SER A 80 -7.73 -4.86 -17.45
C SER A 80 -7.51 -5.61 -18.76
N TYR A 81 -7.03 -6.84 -18.69
CA TYR A 81 -6.97 -7.75 -19.83
C TYR A 81 -7.85 -8.97 -19.57
N LYS A 82 -8.79 -9.24 -20.48
CA LYS A 82 -9.71 -10.37 -20.39
C LYS A 82 -9.49 -11.33 -21.54
N THR A 83 -9.47 -12.63 -21.26
CA THR A 83 -9.30 -13.69 -22.25
C THR A 83 -10.03 -14.97 -21.82
N PHE A 84 -10.43 -15.78 -22.79
CA PHE A 84 -10.94 -17.14 -22.56
C PHE A 84 -9.88 -18.22 -22.85
N ALA A 85 -8.65 -17.82 -23.19
CA ALA A 85 -7.58 -18.74 -23.54
C ALA A 85 -6.83 -19.24 -22.29
N GLU A 86 -7.16 -20.45 -21.83
CA GLU A 86 -6.53 -21.07 -20.65
C GLU A 86 -5.00 -21.22 -20.76
N LYS A 87 -4.50 -21.63 -21.92
CA LYS A 87 -3.05 -21.75 -22.14
C LYS A 87 -2.34 -20.41 -22.03
N GLU A 88 -2.97 -19.34 -22.55
CA GLU A 88 -2.44 -17.98 -22.43
C GLU A 88 -2.37 -17.57 -20.96
N PHE A 89 -3.41 -17.88 -20.19
CA PHE A 89 -3.46 -17.67 -18.75
C PHE A 89 -2.32 -18.39 -18.00
N ALA A 90 -2.11 -19.68 -18.26
CA ALA A 90 -1.05 -20.45 -17.63
C ALA A 90 0.35 -19.91 -17.98
N ASP A 91 0.57 -19.57 -19.25
CA ASP A 91 1.84 -19.00 -19.71
C ASP A 91 2.12 -17.62 -19.08
N MET A 92 1.08 -16.82 -18.84
CA MET A 92 1.19 -15.51 -18.16
C MET A 92 1.63 -15.67 -16.71
N LEU A 93 0.95 -16.53 -15.94
CA LEU A 93 1.34 -16.80 -14.55
C LEU A 93 2.79 -17.28 -14.43
N GLY A 94 3.20 -18.22 -15.28
CA GLY A 94 4.56 -18.74 -15.28
C GLY A 94 5.63 -17.70 -15.61
N LYS A 95 5.31 -16.67 -16.41
CA LYS A 95 6.25 -15.58 -16.72
C LYS A 95 6.33 -14.52 -15.63
N LEU A 96 5.22 -14.15 -15.01
CA LEU A 96 5.20 -13.12 -13.96
C LEU A 96 6.14 -13.50 -12.80
N GLY A 97 6.13 -14.77 -12.37
CA GLY A 97 7.06 -15.26 -11.35
C GLY A 97 8.53 -15.17 -11.79
N LYS A 98 8.86 -15.53 -13.04
CA LYS A 98 10.24 -15.42 -13.58
C LYS A 98 10.73 -13.98 -13.65
N GLU A 99 9.82 -13.04 -13.81
CA GLU A 99 10.11 -11.60 -13.89
C GLU A 99 10.17 -10.95 -12.51
N GLY A 100 10.07 -11.73 -11.42
CA GLY A 100 10.26 -11.25 -10.06
C GLY A 100 9.01 -10.63 -9.44
N PHE A 101 7.82 -10.86 -10.00
CA PHE A 101 6.57 -10.60 -9.28
C PHE A 101 6.40 -11.58 -8.13
N LYS A 102 6.06 -11.06 -6.95
CA LYS A 102 5.90 -11.80 -5.69
C LYS A 102 4.45 -11.69 -5.22
N GLY A 103 3.94 -12.72 -4.53
CA GLY A 103 2.60 -12.71 -3.96
C GLY A 103 2.09 -14.12 -3.68
N ASN A 104 0.77 -14.27 -3.53
CA ASN A 104 0.13 -15.51 -3.10
C ASN A 104 -0.07 -16.54 -4.23
N THR A 105 0.99 -16.84 -4.99
CA THR A 105 0.97 -17.74 -6.16
C THR A 105 0.56 -19.19 -5.87
N GLN A 106 0.47 -19.59 -4.59
CA GLN A 106 0.09 -20.95 -4.20
C GLN A 106 -1.43 -21.19 -4.17
N LYS A 107 -2.26 -20.14 -4.25
CA LYS A 107 -3.72 -20.30 -4.34
C LYS A 107 -4.10 -20.81 -5.74
N LYS A 108 -4.76 -21.96 -5.81
CA LYS A 108 -5.35 -22.45 -7.06
C LYS A 108 -6.56 -21.59 -7.36
N ILE A 109 -6.70 -21.05 -8.58
CA ILE A 109 -7.92 -20.31 -8.95
C ILE A 109 -9.10 -21.29 -9.14
N THR A 110 -9.72 -21.69 -8.03
CA THR A 110 -10.92 -22.52 -7.97
C THR A 110 -12.14 -21.66 -7.65
N GLY A 111 -12.67 -20.95 -8.65
CA GLY A 111 -13.86 -20.11 -8.49
C GLY A 111 -13.51 -18.62 -8.37
N ASN A 112 -14.06 -17.94 -7.35
CA ASN A 112 -13.93 -16.50 -7.10
C ASN A 112 -12.62 -16.09 -6.38
N GLU A 113 -11.64 -16.99 -6.28
CA GLU A 113 -10.36 -16.67 -5.67
C GLU A 113 -9.49 -15.81 -6.60
N ASN A 114 -8.74 -14.88 -6.00
CA ASN A 114 -7.89 -13.95 -6.73
C ASN A 114 -6.42 -14.21 -6.39
N ILE A 115 -5.56 -14.25 -7.41
CA ILE A 115 -4.10 -14.20 -7.22
C ILE A 115 -3.69 -12.74 -7.24
N PHE A 116 -3.00 -12.31 -6.19
CA PHE A 116 -2.37 -11.00 -6.12
C PHE A 116 -0.87 -11.15 -6.30
N LEU A 117 -0.32 -10.32 -7.18
CA LEU A 117 1.12 -10.24 -7.43
C LEU A 117 1.55 -8.78 -7.42
N GLN A 118 2.77 -8.52 -6.96
CA GLN A 118 3.35 -7.19 -6.97
C GLN A 118 4.85 -7.22 -7.26
N LYS A 119 5.32 -6.11 -7.83
CA LYS A 119 6.73 -5.85 -8.10
C LYS A 119 6.92 -4.34 -8.21
N ASN A 120 7.87 -3.78 -7.48
CA ASN A 120 8.15 -2.34 -7.49
C ASN A 120 6.85 -1.54 -7.22
N ASN A 121 6.49 -0.64 -8.12
CA ASN A 121 5.24 0.13 -8.11
C ASN A 121 4.11 -0.47 -8.98
N PHE A 122 4.15 -1.78 -9.22
CA PHE A 122 3.11 -2.50 -9.94
C PHE A 122 2.40 -3.50 -9.04
N SER A 123 1.09 -3.60 -9.20
CA SER A 123 0.30 -4.72 -8.70
C SER A 123 -0.52 -5.36 -9.82
N ILE A 124 -0.80 -6.65 -9.69
CA ILE A 124 -1.58 -7.43 -10.62
C ILE A 124 -2.58 -8.26 -9.81
N TYR A 125 -3.86 -8.06 -10.08
CA TYR A 125 -4.92 -8.95 -9.61
C TYR A 125 -5.33 -9.86 -10.75
N ILE A 126 -5.38 -11.16 -10.48
CA ILE A 126 -5.73 -12.18 -11.47
C ILE A 126 -6.93 -12.92 -10.94
N THR A 127 -7.99 -12.95 -11.73
CA THR A 127 -9.27 -13.55 -11.34
C THR A 127 -9.79 -14.44 -12.45
N SER A 128 -10.75 -15.30 -12.13
CA SER A 128 -11.50 -16.04 -13.13
C SER A 128 -12.97 -16.08 -12.80
N LYS A 129 -13.82 -16.07 -13.83
CA LYS A 129 -15.27 -16.17 -13.68
C LYS A 129 -15.83 -17.11 -14.74
N LEU A 130 -16.87 -17.85 -14.40
CA LEU A 130 -17.61 -18.65 -15.38
C LEU A 130 -18.65 -17.76 -16.07
N ILE A 131 -18.60 -17.69 -17.40
CA ILE A 131 -19.55 -16.95 -18.25
C ILE A 131 -20.05 -17.93 -19.31
N ASP A 132 -21.35 -18.21 -19.34
CA ASP A 132 -22.01 -19.11 -20.31
C ASP A 132 -21.26 -20.45 -20.49
N SER A 133 -20.87 -21.08 -19.38
CA SER A 133 -20.09 -22.34 -19.32
C SER A 133 -18.63 -22.25 -19.77
N ALA A 134 -18.12 -21.07 -20.13
CA ALA A 134 -16.72 -20.83 -20.45
C ALA A 134 -16.03 -20.03 -19.33
N LYS A 135 -14.80 -20.43 -18.96
CA LYS A 135 -14.01 -19.72 -17.95
C LYS A 135 -13.33 -18.51 -18.60
N GLN A 136 -13.73 -17.30 -18.18
CA GLN A 136 -13.04 -16.06 -18.51
C GLN A 136 -11.98 -15.78 -17.45
N TYR A 137 -10.79 -15.41 -17.89
CA TYR A 137 -9.69 -14.98 -17.04
C TYR A 137 -9.50 -13.48 -17.18
N SER A 138 -9.27 -12.80 -16.06
CA SER A 138 -9.05 -11.35 -16.02
C SER A 138 -7.73 -11.03 -15.32
N PHE A 139 -6.99 -10.07 -15.88
CA PHE A 139 -5.73 -9.55 -15.35
C PHE A 139 -5.85 -8.06 -15.18
N LEU A 140 -5.87 -7.58 -13.93
CA LEU A 140 -5.92 -6.18 -13.59
C LEU A 140 -4.53 -5.72 -13.16
N LEU A 141 -3.80 -5.08 -14.06
CA LEU A 141 -2.51 -4.45 -13.79
C LEU A 141 -2.73 -3.01 -13.33
N ARG A 142 -2.19 -2.65 -12.16
CA ARG A 142 -2.12 -1.27 -11.68
C ARG A 142 -0.68 -0.83 -11.61
N LYS A 143 -0.39 0.36 -12.13
CA LYS A 143 0.88 1.07 -11.95
C LYS A 143 0.63 2.29 -11.08
N TYR A 144 1.25 2.29 -9.91
CA TYR A 144 1.16 3.41 -8.96
C TYR A 144 2.15 4.50 -9.35
N ALA A 145 1.71 5.76 -9.34
CA ALA A 145 2.62 6.89 -9.46
C ALA A 145 3.51 6.96 -8.21
N LEU A 146 4.82 7.09 -8.43
CA LEU A 146 5.78 7.31 -7.36
C LEU A 146 5.98 8.81 -7.14
N PRO A 147 6.09 9.25 -5.88
CA PRO A 147 6.37 10.65 -5.56
C PRO A 147 7.75 11.06 -6.11
N GLY A 148 7.88 12.29 -6.61
CA GLY A 148 9.17 12.87 -6.93
C GLY A 148 10.07 12.99 -5.70
N SER A 149 11.38 13.16 -5.89
CA SER A 149 12.34 13.23 -4.77
C SER A 149 12.05 14.37 -3.79
N ASN A 150 11.39 15.43 -4.24
CA ASN A 150 11.03 16.60 -3.44
C ASN A 150 9.64 16.50 -2.80
N ASP A 151 8.89 15.43 -3.08
CA ASP A 151 7.49 15.25 -2.66
C ASP A 151 7.37 14.49 -1.33
N ILE A 152 8.49 14.08 -0.73
CA ILE A 152 8.56 13.43 0.59
C ILE A 152 9.18 14.41 1.58
N GLN A 153 8.33 15.16 2.28
CA GLN A 153 8.78 16.15 3.26
C GLN A 153 8.24 15.86 4.66
N PHE A 154 7.01 15.35 4.74
CA PHE A 154 6.33 15.07 5.99
C PHE A 154 6.04 13.58 6.14
N ALA A 155 5.75 13.16 7.37
CA ALA A 155 5.38 11.78 7.69
C ALA A 155 4.21 11.28 6.83
N GLU A 156 3.22 12.13 6.58
CA GLU A 156 2.03 11.83 5.78
C GLU A 156 2.38 11.53 4.31
N ASP A 157 3.50 12.05 3.79
CA ASP A 157 3.92 11.75 2.42
C ASP A 157 4.38 10.30 2.26
N LEU A 158 4.77 9.64 3.37
CA LEU A 158 5.07 8.21 3.39
C LEU A 158 3.82 7.34 3.18
N MET A 159 2.62 7.86 3.47
CA MET A 159 1.37 7.10 3.26
C MET A 159 1.07 6.87 1.78
N LYS A 160 1.80 7.51 0.86
CA LYS A 160 1.72 7.25 -0.59
C LYS A 160 2.24 5.86 -0.98
N PHE A 161 2.98 5.19 -0.10
CA PHE A 161 3.53 3.85 -0.34
C PHE A 161 2.60 2.78 0.23
N ASN A 162 1.94 2.04 -0.66
CA ASN A 162 0.92 1.06 -0.27
C ASN A 162 1.41 -0.41 -0.23
N SER A 163 2.73 -0.63 -0.31
CA SER A 163 3.32 -1.96 -0.14
C SER A 163 4.80 -1.93 0.21
N HIS A 164 5.29 -3.05 0.75
CA HIS A 164 6.71 -3.28 0.98
C HIS A 164 7.55 -3.16 -0.32
N GLU A 165 7.05 -3.70 -1.43
CA GLU A 165 7.73 -3.70 -2.72
C GLU A 165 7.89 -2.27 -3.27
N MET A 166 6.90 -1.40 -3.04
CA MET A 166 6.99 0.02 -3.37
C MET A 166 8.05 0.73 -2.54
N LEU A 167 8.07 0.49 -1.22
CA LEU A 167 9.07 1.06 -0.32
C LEU A 167 10.48 0.64 -0.72
N SER A 168 10.69 -0.66 -0.91
CA SER A 168 11.98 -1.25 -1.29
C SER A 168 12.48 -0.75 -2.65
N TYR A 169 11.58 -0.56 -3.61
CA TYR A 169 11.94 0.01 -4.91
C TYR A 169 12.32 1.50 -4.83
N TYR A 170 11.59 2.28 -4.04
CA TYR A 170 11.81 3.73 -3.95
C TYR A 170 13.00 4.11 -3.07
N PHE A 171 13.05 3.56 -1.85
CA PHE A 171 14.08 3.87 -0.86
C PHE A 171 15.30 2.95 -0.96
N GLY A 172 15.21 1.87 -1.73
CA GLY A 172 16.24 0.84 -1.88
C GLY A 172 16.10 -0.27 -0.84
N GLU A 173 16.26 -1.53 -1.28
CA GLU A 173 16.04 -2.73 -0.46
C GLU A 173 16.85 -2.73 0.85
N LYS A 174 18.06 -2.18 0.85
CA LYS A 174 18.92 -2.07 2.06
C LYS A 174 18.33 -1.19 3.17
N ASN A 175 17.38 -0.31 2.82
CA ASN A 175 16.78 0.65 3.73
C ASN A 175 15.39 0.21 4.20
N VAL A 176 14.90 -0.96 3.77
CA VAL A 176 13.55 -1.44 4.08
C VAL A 176 13.61 -2.89 4.54
N GLN A 177 13.10 -3.17 5.72
CA GLN A 177 13.14 -4.50 6.32
C GLN A 177 11.73 -5.00 6.64
N LYS A 178 11.46 -6.28 6.40
CA LYS A 178 10.25 -6.93 6.93
C LYS A 178 10.48 -7.30 8.39
N ASP A 179 9.50 -7.03 9.24
CA ASP A 179 9.57 -7.35 10.66
C ASP A 179 8.17 -7.64 11.23
N PHE A 180 8.10 -7.89 12.52
CA PHE A 180 6.87 -7.99 13.29
C PHE A 180 6.77 -6.84 14.27
N TYR A 181 5.59 -6.25 14.40
CA TYR A 181 5.28 -5.25 15.43
C TYR A 181 4.47 -5.90 16.55
N TYR A 182 4.85 -5.65 17.80
CA TYR A 182 4.19 -6.18 18.99
C TYR A 182 3.34 -5.10 19.65
N PHE A 183 2.02 -5.26 19.59
CA PHE A 183 1.10 -4.39 20.31
C PHE A 183 1.05 -4.74 21.80
N GLN A 184 0.51 -3.83 22.61
CA GLN A 184 0.42 -4.00 24.07
C GLN A 184 -0.47 -5.20 24.47
N ASP A 185 -1.42 -5.58 23.62
CA ASP A 185 -2.37 -6.68 23.87
C ASP A 185 -1.86 -8.06 23.39
N ASN A 186 -0.55 -8.22 23.21
CA ASN A 186 0.09 -9.40 22.60
C ASN A 186 -0.34 -9.69 21.14
N GLU A 187 -1.03 -8.76 20.50
CA GLU A 187 -1.28 -8.82 19.06
C GLU A 187 0.05 -8.59 18.31
N ILE A 188 0.27 -9.36 17.26
CA ILE A 188 1.46 -9.30 16.41
C ILE A 188 0.99 -9.05 14.99
N SER A 189 1.50 -7.99 14.36
CA SER A 189 1.27 -7.74 12.94
C SER A 189 2.57 -7.75 12.17
N LYS A 190 2.55 -8.31 10.96
CA LYS A 190 3.64 -8.14 10.01
C LYS A 190 3.73 -6.69 9.58
N CYS A 191 4.95 -6.17 9.56
CA CYS A 191 5.21 -4.79 9.24
C CYS A 191 6.40 -4.64 8.29
N SER A 192 6.61 -3.42 7.82
CA SER A 192 7.86 -3.03 7.18
C SER A 192 8.46 -1.83 7.89
N VAL A 193 9.76 -1.91 8.16
CA VAL A 193 10.55 -0.87 8.82
C VAL A 193 11.37 -0.17 7.76
N LEU A 194 11.11 1.12 7.56
CA LEU A 194 11.90 2.01 6.72
C LEU A 194 13.02 2.63 7.58
N PHE A 195 14.25 2.67 7.05
CA PHE A 195 15.47 3.14 7.71
C PHE A 195 15.63 2.63 9.16
N PRO A 196 15.66 1.29 9.36
CA PRO A 196 15.75 0.69 10.69
C PRO A 196 16.95 1.23 11.48
N HIS A 197 16.75 1.47 12.78
CA HIS A 197 17.76 1.98 13.72
C HIS A 197 18.33 3.36 13.38
N THR A 198 17.58 4.18 12.67
CA THR A 198 17.97 5.57 12.37
C THR A 198 16.94 6.56 12.91
N ALA A 199 17.32 7.83 13.00
CA ALA A 199 16.40 8.90 13.31
C ALA A 199 15.29 9.11 12.24
N ARG A 200 15.34 8.41 11.09
CA ARG A 200 14.29 8.42 10.07
C ARG A 200 13.47 7.13 10.06
N GLN A 201 13.51 6.34 11.13
CA GLN A 201 12.74 5.11 11.19
C GLN A 201 11.23 5.39 11.06
N ALA A 202 10.55 4.57 10.25
CA ALA A 202 9.09 4.56 10.16
C ALA A 202 8.61 3.12 10.02
N ILE A 203 7.50 2.77 10.68
CA ILE A 203 6.95 1.41 10.65
C ILE A 203 5.59 1.43 9.96
N PHE A 204 5.46 0.58 8.94
CA PHE A 204 4.24 0.40 8.15
C PHE A 204 3.57 -0.90 8.59
N ILE A 205 2.37 -0.79 9.13
CA ILE A 205 1.49 -1.93 9.44
C ILE A 205 0.58 -2.17 8.24
N TRP A 206 0.55 -3.41 7.76
CA TRP A 206 -0.16 -3.82 6.55
C TRP A 206 -1.48 -4.50 6.89
N GLY A 207 -2.56 -4.16 6.21
CA GLY A 207 -3.84 -4.85 6.29
C GLY A 207 -3.83 -6.19 5.56
N ASP A 208 -3.09 -6.29 4.44
CA ASP A 208 -2.78 -7.57 3.80
C ASP A 208 -1.39 -8.03 4.24
N GLU A 209 -1.34 -8.81 5.32
CA GLU A 209 -0.13 -9.39 5.88
C GLU A 209 0.44 -10.57 5.06
N GLU A 210 -0.36 -11.19 4.19
CA GLU A 210 0.13 -12.27 3.30
C GLU A 210 1.07 -11.66 2.26
N ASN A 211 0.65 -10.52 1.69
CA ASN A 211 1.39 -9.84 0.63
C ASN A 211 2.25 -8.66 1.14
N ASN A 212 2.04 -8.14 2.35
CA ASN A 212 2.67 -6.92 2.89
C ASN A 212 2.28 -5.66 2.10
N CYS A 213 0.99 -5.47 1.90
CA CYS A 213 0.41 -4.30 1.21
C CYS A 213 -0.87 -3.82 1.91
N GLN A 214 -1.52 -2.79 1.36
CA GLN A 214 -2.68 -2.14 1.97
C GLN A 214 -2.30 -1.52 3.31
N LEU A 215 -1.58 -0.40 3.29
CA LEU A 215 -1.18 0.32 4.49
C LEU A 215 -2.40 0.55 5.37
N GLN A 216 -2.31 0.08 6.61
CA GLN A 216 -3.35 0.27 7.61
C GLN A 216 -2.94 1.37 8.60
N LYS A 217 -1.69 1.34 9.05
CA LYS A 217 -1.15 2.32 10.00
C LYS A 217 0.31 2.61 9.73
N LEU A 218 0.71 3.86 9.93
CA LEU A 218 2.09 4.32 9.87
C LEU A 218 2.50 4.85 11.25
N PHE A 219 3.52 4.26 11.83
CA PHE A 219 4.06 4.60 13.14
C PHE A 219 5.36 5.38 12.99
N ILE A 220 5.42 6.55 13.63
CA ILE A 220 6.57 7.45 13.69
C ILE A 220 6.88 7.72 15.15
N GLY A 221 8.08 7.37 15.65
CA GLY A 221 8.39 7.59 17.07
C GLY A 221 9.45 6.68 17.67
N GLY A 222 9.58 6.74 19.00
CA GLY A 222 10.57 6.04 19.82
C GLY A 222 10.08 4.71 20.40
N ASP A 223 11.04 3.82 20.72
CA ASP A 223 10.91 2.41 21.15
C ASP A 223 9.74 1.64 20.52
N LEU A 224 9.79 1.59 19.19
CA LEU A 224 8.94 0.71 18.42
C LEU A 224 9.50 -0.72 18.57
N LYS A 225 8.84 -1.54 19.38
CA LYS A 225 9.19 -2.94 19.62
C LYS A 225 8.99 -3.75 18.33
N SER A 226 10.03 -3.88 17.51
CA SER A 226 10.02 -4.77 16.35
C SER A 226 10.80 -6.06 16.66
N GLY A 227 10.33 -7.21 16.17
CA GLY A 227 10.73 -8.54 16.65
C GLY A 227 12.20 -8.91 16.52
N ASN A 228 12.94 -8.26 15.61
CA ASN A 228 14.36 -8.51 15.44
C ASN A 228 15.27 -7.61 16.30
N THR A 229 14.73 -6.77 17.18
CA THR A 229 15.54 -5.88 18.02
C THR A 229 15.99 -6.56 19.31
N THR A 230 17.13 -7.24 19.26
CA THR A 230 17.94 -7.56 20.46
C THR A 230 18.78 -6.38 20.95
N GLN A 231 18.51 -5.17 20.43
CA GLN A 231 19.16 -3.94 20.86
C GLN A 231 18.09 -2.91 21.24
N ASP A 232 17.99 -2.64 22.55
CA ASP A 232 17.30 -1.51 23.17
C ASP A 232 17.98 -0.18 22.76
N LYS A 233 18.01 0.13 21.47
CA LYS A 233 18.38 1.46 20.99
C LYS A 233 17.12 2.28 20.86
N THR A 234 16.72 2.87 21.98
CA THR A 234 15.68 3.89 22.01
C THR A 234 16.06 4.99 21.01
N ILE A 235 15.27 5.13 19.95
CA ILE A 235 15.44 6.23 19.00
C ILE A 235 15.01 7.51 19.73
N GLY A 236 15.99 8.21 20.30
CA GLY A 236 15.75 9.37 21.15
C GLY A 236 15.07 10.55 20.44
N GLN A 237 15.24 10.69 19.13
CA GLN A 237 14.58 11.73 18.31
C GLN A 237 14.33 11.22 16.88
N ASN A 238 13.06 11.22 16.46
CA ASN A 238 12.67 10.96 15.08
C ASN A 238 12.65 12.28 14.28
N LEU A 239 13.12 12.26 13.03
CA LEU A 239 13.24 13.42 12.15
C LEU A 239 11.99 13.63 11.28
N TRP A 240 11.09 12.65 11.19
CA TRP A 240 9.81 12.85 10.52
C TRP A 240 8.97 13.85 11.31
N ARG A 241 8.47 14.85 10.59
CA ARG A 241 7.52 15.84 11.09
C ARG A 241 6.19 15.64 10.39
N SER A 242 5.09 15.83 11.10
CA SER A 242 3.77 15.89 10.46
C SER A 242 3.57 17.24 9.77
N LYS A 243 2.56 17.34 8.90
CA LYS A 243 2.12 18.59 8.26
C LYS A 243 1.54 19.57 9.28
N SER A 244 0.95 19.07 10.37
CA SER A 244 0.53 19.90 11.51
C SER A 244 1.69 20.35 12.39
N GLY A 245 2.91 19.87 12.11
CA GLY A 245 4.14 20.26 12.79
C GLY A 245 4.53 19.33 13.94
N LEU A 246 3.78 18.25 14.20
CA LEU A 246 4.09 17.28 15.25
C LEU A 246 5.43 16.59 14.99
N GLN A 247 6.16 16.32 16.06
CA GLN A 247 7.42 15.58 16.01
C GLN A 247 7.58 14.74 17.28
N ALA A 248 8.05 13.50 17.12
CA ALA A 248 8.40 12.67 18.27
C ALA A 248 9.49 13.36 19.12
N GLY A 249 9.33 13.30 20.44
CA GLY A 249 10.17 13.97 21.42
C GLY A 249 9.69 15.38 21.81
N MET A 250 8.67 15.95 21.15
CA MET A 250 8.06 17.20 21.62
C MET A 250 7.49 17.02 23.03
N SER A 251 7.77 17.97 23.93
CA SER A 251 7.20 17.93 25.27
C SER A 251 5.68 18.18 25.23
N ILE A 252 4.98 17.73 26.27
CA ILE A 252 3.54 18.01 26.43
C ILE A 252 3.23 19.52 26.40
N TYR A 253 4.14 20.34 26.93
CA TYR A 253 4.05 21.81 26.85
C TYR A 253 4.17 22.33 25.41
N GLN A 254 5.12 21.81 24.63
CA GLN A 254 5.25 22.17 23.22
C GLN A 254 4.02 21.75 22.41
N LEU A 255 3.49 20.55 22.67
CA LEU A 255 2.27 20.06 22.03
C LEU A 255 1.06 20.94 22.38
N ARG A 256 0.93 21.35 23.65
CA ARG A 256 -0.11 22.28 24.13
C ARG A 256 -0.05 23.64 23.43
N LEU A 257 1.15 24.18 23.23
CA LEU A 257 1.35 25.42 22.48
C LEU A 257 1.02 25.25 20.99
N LEU A 258 1.42 24.14 20.38
CA LEU A 258 1.15 23.85 18.97
C LEU A 258 -0.35 23.65 18.71
N ASN A 259 -1.05 23.00 19.64
CA ASN A 259 -2.50 22.80 19.55
C ASN A 259 -3.30 24.08 19.82
N GLU A 260 -2.72 25.04 20.54
CA GLU A 260 -3.35 26.28 21.03
C GLU A 260 -4.52 26.08 22.02
N ALA A 261 -4.97 24.86 22.26
CA ALA A 261 -5.95 24.49 23.26
C ALA A 261 -5.44 23.34 24.14
N ASP A 262 -6.03 23.18 25.32
CA ASP A 262 -5.77 22.03 26.18
C ASP A 262 -6.32 20.75 25.54
N PHE A 263 -5.88 19.61 26.05
CA PHE A 263 -6.33 18.30 25.60
C PHE A 263 -6.23 17.30 26.76
N ASN A 264 -6.91 16.18 26.60
CA ASN A 264 -6.91 15.12 27.58
C ASN A 264 -6.08 13.94 27.08
N PHE A 265 -5.62 13.09 27.99
CA PHE A 265 -4.95 11.85 27.64
C PHE A 265 -5.17 10.77 28.69
N GLY A 266 -4.91 9.51 28.34
CA GLY A 266 -5.08 8.38 29.24
C GLY A 266 -4.06 8.39 30.38
N GLY A 267 -4.53 8.32 31.63
CA GLY A 267 -3.68 8.14 32.81
C GLY A 267 -3.26 6.68 33.01
N GLY A 268 -2.52 6.37 34.08
CA GLY A 268 -1.90 5.06 34.30
C GLY A 268 -2.88 3.89 34.52
N LYS A 269 -4.14 4.17 34.88
CA LYS A 269 -5.20 3.15 34.99
C LYS A 269 -5.94 2.92 33.66
N SER A 270 -5.70 3.77 32.66
CA SER A 270 -6.35 3.66 31.36
C SER A 270 -5.79 2.49 30.56
N ALA A 271 -6.69 1.76 29.87
CA ALA A 271 -6.30 0.79 28.85
C ALA A 271 -5.51 1.45 27.70
N TYR A 272 -5.64 2.77 27.53
CA TYR A 272 -4.95 3.57 26.52
C TYR A 272 -4.03 4.60 27.20
N THR A 273 -3.19 4.15 28.12
CA THR A 273 -2.26 5.02 28.85
C THR A 273 -1.43 5.85 27.86
N GLY A 274 -1.39 7.17 28.06
CA GLY A 274 -0.66 8.12 27.23
C GLY A 274 -1.33 8.49 25.91
N LEU A 275 -2.40 7.80 25.48
CA LEU A 275 -3.13 8.17 24.26
C LEU A 275 -3.81 9.53 24.44
N VAL A 276 -3.58 10.44 23.51
CA VAL A 276 -4.19 11.78 23.48
C VAL A 276 -5.60 11.71 22.90
N PHE A 277 -6.53 12.35 23.59
CA PHE A 277 -7.91 12.55 23.17
C PHE A 277 -8.12 14.04 22.91
N GLY A 278 -8.58 14.37 21.71
CA GLY A 278 -9.03 15.73 21.42
C GLY A 278 -10.31 16.05 22.19
N ASN A 279 -10.43 17.30 22.63
CA ASN A 279 -11.68 17.89 23.12
C ASN A 279 -12.47 18.59 22.00
N GLY A 280 -11.99 18.53 20.75
CA GLY A 280 -12.57 19.23 19.59
C GLY A 280 -12.18 20.72 19.52
N GLU A 281 -11.36 21.19 20.46
CA GLU A 281 -10.87 22.56 20.54
C GLU A 281 -9.36 22.54 20.26
N GLY A 282 -8.90 23.35 19.31
CA GLY A 282 -7.48 23.44 18.93
C GLY A 282 -7.21 23.23 17.44
N LYS A 283 -5.93 23.34 17.08
CA LYS A 283 -5.46 23.28 15.68
C LYS A 283 -5.15 21.86 15.19
N ILE A 284 -4.86 20.94 16.08
CA ILE A 284 -4.48 19.57 15.71
C ILE A 284 -5.72 18.68 15.72
N ASN A 285 -5.87 17.87 14.66
CA ASN A 285 -6.92 16.86 14.62
C ASN A 285 -6.37 15.53 15.17
N PHE A 286 -6.53 15.33 16.48
CA PHE A 286 -6.08 14.12 17.16
C PHE A 286 -6.85 12.85 16.75
N GLU A 287 -7.98 12.95 16.02
CA GLU A 287 -8.64 11.78 15.43
C GLU A 287 -7.91 11.25 14.20
N LYS A 288 -7.20 12.12 13.47
CA LYS A 288 -6.40 11.76 12.29
C LYS A 288 -4.94 11.48 12.64
N GLU A 289 -4.43 12.19 13.64
CA GLU A 289 -3.06 12.12 14.11
C GLU A 289 -3.06 11.59 15.56
N ASN A 290 -3.09 10.26 15.68
CA ASN A 290 -3.12 9.60 16.98
C ASN A 290 -1.75 9.77 17.67
N ILE A 291 -1.74 10.31 18.89
CA ILE A 291 -0.51 10.57 19.64
C ILE A 291 -0.49 9.74 20.90
N ILE A 292 0.64 9.07 21.15
CA ILE A 292 0.93 8.39 22.41
C ILE A 292 2.05 9.15 23.12
N LEU A 293 1.78 9.60 24.34
CA LEU A 293 2.74 10.26 25.21
C LEU A 293 3.52 9.24 26.04
N GLY A 294 4.84 9.42 26.08
CA GLY A 294 5.71 8.81 27.08
C GLY A 294 5.84 9.72 28.30
N CYS A 295 6.19 9.14 29.45
CA CYS A 295 6.47 9.90 30.67
C CYS A 295 7.71 9.35 31.39
N ILE A 296 8.55 10.26 31.92
CA ILE A 296 9.77 9.90 32.66
C ILE A 296 9.52 9.80 34.16
N ASN A 297 8.62 10.59 34.74
CA ASN A 297 8.43 10.71 36.19
C ASN A 297 6.99 10.44 36.67
N CYS A 298 6.21 9.68 35.90
CA CYS A 298 4.81 9.36 36.22
C CYS A 298 4.69 8.06 37.03
N TYR A 299 5.34 8.00 38.19
CA TYR A 299 5.35 6.82 39.08
C TYR A 299 4.48 6.99 40.34
N ASP A 300 3.86 8.16 40.51
CA ASP A 300 3.01 8.46 41.66
C ASP A 300 1.60 7.87 41.54
N ASP A 301 0.96 7.70 42.71
CA ASP A 301 -0.40 7.16 42.80
C ASP A 301 -1.45 8.03 42.11
N VAL A 302 -1.20 9.34 41.93
CA VAL A 302 -2.15 10.24 41.25
C VAL A 302 -2.23 9.86 39.78
N PHE A 303 -1.08 9.72 39.11
CA PHE A 303 -1.03 9.23 37.73
C PHE A 303 -1.49 7.78 37.62
N GLY A 304 -0.98 6.91 38.50
CA GLY A 304 -1.25 5.47 38.46
C GLY A 304 -2.73 5.12 38.60
N ASN A 305 -3.51 5.93 39.33
CA ASN A 305 -4.95 5.71 39.52
C ASN A 305 -5.85 6.53 38.59
N ALA A 306 -5.30 7.48 37.84
CA ALA A 306 -6.07 8.31 36.91
C ALA A 306 -6.44 7.53 35.65
N ASN A 307 -7.71 7.68 35.23
CA ASN A 307 -8.17 7.19 33.92
C ASN A 307 -7.89 8.22 32.81
N ILE A 308 -8.16 9.50 33.08
CA ILE A 308 -7.98 10.62 32.14
C ILE A 308 -7.28 11.75 32.88
N ILE A 309 -6.35 12.41 32.22
CA ILE A 309 -5.57 13.54 32.74
C ILE A 309 -5.64 14.68 31.73
N ASN A 310 -5.81 15.91 32.21
CA ASN A 310 -5.72 17.12 31.39
C ASN A 310 -4.25 17.56 31.23
N CYS A 311 -3.87 18.04 30.05
CA CYS A 311 -2.49 18.43 29.79
C CYS A 311 -2.00 19.61 30.65
N ASP A 312 -2.86 20.58 30.98
CA ASP A 312 -2.47 21.75 31.75
C ASP A 312 -2.23 21.38 33.22
N ASP A 313 -2.99 20.42 33.76
CA ASP A 313 -2.74 19.83 35.08
C ASP A 313 -1.41 19.07 35.10
N ALA A 314 -1.14 18.23 34.10
CA ALA A 314 0.12 17.51 33.99
C ALA A 314 1.34 18.44 33.90
N ILE A 315 1.21 19.56 33.17
CA ILE A 315 2.25 20.61 33.09
C ILE A 315 2.44 21.28 34.45
N LYS A 316 1.34 21.64 35.14
CA LYS A 316 1.37 22.27 36.47
C LYS A 316 2.01 21.36 37.53
N GLU A 317 1.76 20.06 37.43
CA GLU A 317 2.37 19.01 38.27
C GLU A 317 3.83 18.69 37.89
N GLN A 318 4.41 19.41 36.92
CA GLN A 318 5.79 19.23 36.46
C GLN A 318 6.09 17.81 35.96
N ARG A 319 5.10 17.17 35.31
CA ARG A 319 5.28 15.87 34.67
C ARG A 319 6.13 16.02 33.41
N ILE A 320 7.17 15.22 33.30
CA ILE A 320 8.08 15.17 32.16
C ILE A 320 7.50 14.21 31.14
N MET A 321 6.59 14.73 30.32
CA MET A 321 5.91 13.99 29.26
C MET A 321 6.30 14.50 27.88
N PHE A 322 6.31 13.60 26.90
CA PHE A 322 6.71 13.89 25.52
C PHE A 322 5.98 12.99 24.52
N ILE A 323 5.88 13.41 23.26
CA ILE A 323 5.36 12.59 22.17
C ILE A 323 6.30 11.40 21.98
N GLN A 324 5.87 10.21 22.39
CA GLN A 324 6.62 8.98 22.15
C GLN A 324 6.37 8.48 20.73
N THR A 325 5.10 8.41 20.33
CA THR A 325 4.68 7.86 19.04
C THR A 325 3.57 8.70 18.42
N ILE A 326 3.66 8.89 17.11
CA ILE A 326 2.63 9.43 16.24
C ILE A 326 2.18 8.29 15.33
N ILE A 327 0.87 8.02 15.30
CA ILE A 327 0.25 7.01 14.45
C ILE A 327 -0.63 7.73 13.44
N LEU A 328 -0.33 7.52 12.16
CA LEU A 328 -1.07 8.04 11.04
C LEU A 328 -1.85 6.91 10.38
N GLU A 329 -3.12 7.14 10.11
CA GLU A 329 -3.99 6.20 9.40
C GLU A 329 -4.30 6.78 8.01
N PRO A 330 -4.15 5.98 6.93
CA PRO A 330 -4.50 6.44 5.60
C PRO A 330 -6.00 6.72 5.52
N PHE A 331 -6.35 7.93 5.08
CA PHE A 331 -7.75 8.31 4.87
C PHE A 331 -8.34 7.51 3.71
N ASP A 332 -9.37 6.71 4.01
CA ASP A 332 -10.06 5.85 3.06
C ASP A 332 -11.03 6.68 2.21
N GLU A 333 -10.54 7.30 1.13
CA GLU A 333 -11.42 7.99 0.18
C GLU A 333 -11.50 7.33 -1.20
N THR A 334 -10.67 6.34 -1.58
CA THR A 334 -10.64 5.93 -3.00
C THR A 334 -10.27 4.48 -3.37
N GLU A 335 -9.85 3.58 -2.48
CA GLU A 335 -9.47 2.23 -2.96
C GLU A 335 -10.66 1.29 -3.23
N LEU A 336 -11.79 1.46 -2.54
CA LEU A 336 -13.01 0.65 -2.75
C LEU A 336 -13.77 0.97 -4.05
N GLY A 337 -13.67 2.20 -4.56
CA GLY A 337 -14.42 2.63 -5.75
C GLY A 337 -13.89 2.10 -7.08
N LEU A 338 -12.57 1.84 -7.17
CA LEU A 338 -11.92 1.40 -8.42
C LEU A 338 -11.89 -0.12 -8.58
N THR A 339 -11.89 -0.89 -7.49
CA THR A 339 -12.02 -2.36 -7.54
C THR A 339 -13.42 -2.77 -7.96
N GLN A 340 -14.49 -2.11 -7.47
CA GLN A 340 -15.86 -2.45 -7.87
C GLN A 340 -16.20 -2.11 -9.33
N ARG A 341 -15.54 -1.11 -9.93
CA ARG A 341 -15.76 -0.75 -11.35
C ARG A 341 -15.01 -1.65 -12.33
N ALA A 342 -13.97 -2.35 -11.87
CA ALA A 342 -13.11 -3.17 -12.72
C ALA A 342 -13.50 -4.68 -12.74
N PHE A 343 -14.47 -5.10 -11.92
CA PHE A 343 -14.91 -6.50 -11.78
C PHE A 343 -16.35 -6.74 -12.25
#